data_AF-A0A2G6UI36-F1
#
_entry.id   AF-A0A2G6UI36-F1
#
_cell.length_a   1.000
_cell.length_b   1.000
_cell.length_c   1.000
_cell.angle_alpha   90.00
_cell.angle_beta   90.00
_cell.angle_gamma   90.00
#
_symmetry.space_group_name_H-M   'P 1'
#
loop_
_entity.id
_entity.type
_entity.pdbx_description
1 polymer ?
#
loop_
_entity_poly.entity_id
_entity_poly.type
_entity_poly.pdbx_seq_one_letter_code
_entity_poly.pdbx_strand_id
1 'polypeptide(L)'
;MRKKILFRYSLIVFILALFNSCRTEDELNSQKRETGNIQYGISKQVFLESKFSTILNSGKINNAKGSTSGLSAEELSERLDLEKAHISLYEGEEILHAPVRVFGTYKRSLLSISRNQSSQVYLLTYPDPSDYKLFYITNLKNELLKEVRIGDDGKEIVLGSLNKSSVAAKGGDACTETIYVSCSSGQHSYASGNAGQCEFWHNLSAGTPPTLFTVNTSCGETPSPGGGGGGDPITNPGGPRGGGTSPVGGGGPPKHNFTPSDCVQGIDCSNCNLPGDTNNDCVLSYDEVQALYNPCVKASQANAKAKIILEQTKIKNKTTEATATLSTDTVEKGFNFGTDATGAYTAGNVKTGINNSNIQLPPTDPDFTVTGSVHTHNSIGFDSFSPADLYAFHTANNVNANFSTIFVFGSTGAVYNLSITDLPKFQEFLANYPIAIYLNTTNGDWKNGSSIRVDIENVIQKFVDQGKTWDEAYALANAFVLNKYNMGVAIAKRQSNGTFKTLFVEEKKNSFDPEKTNYEQTDNCNLKRNL
;
A
#
# COMPACT_ATOMS: atom_id res chain seq x y z
N MET A 1 -66.45 -47.55 -16.44
CA MET A 1 -65.51 -47.29 -15.30
C MET A 1 -64.02 -47.43 -15.65
N ARG A 2 -63.56 -48.46 -16.41
CA ARG A 2 -62.11 -48.75 -16.62
C ARG A 2 -61.21 -47.55 -17.02
N LYS A 3 -61.64 -46.61 -17.88
CA LYS A 3 -60.82 -45.46 -18.31
C LYS A 3 -60.41 -44.50 -17.15
N LYS A 4 -61.21 -44.35 -16.09
CA LYS A 4 -60.87 -43.48 -14.94
C LYS A 4 -59.79 -44.09 -14.01
N ILE A 5 -59.59 -45.41 -14.05
CA ILE A 5 -58.59 -46.10 -13.23
C ILE A 5 -57.20 -45.97 -13.88
N LEU A 6 -57.10 -46.20 -15.19
CA LEU A 6 -55.86 -46.01 -15.96
C LEU A 6 -55.28 -44.60 -15.84
N PHE A 7 -56.14 -43.56 -15.88
CA PHE A 7 -55.67 -42.17 -15.72
C PHE A 7 -55.12 -41.88 -14.32
N ARG A 8 -55.70 -42.48 -13.27
CA ARG A 8 -55.20 -42.34 -11.89
C ARG A 8 -53.85 -43.05 -11.69
N TYR A 9 -53.68 -44.25 -12.26
CA TYR A 9 -52.38 -44.93 -12.22
C TYR A 9 -51.30 -44.16 -12.99
N SER A 10 -51.61 -43.63 -14.19
CA SER A 10 -50.68 -42.79 -14.95
C SER A 10 -50.25 -41.55 -14.16
N LEU A 11 -51.19 -40.87 -13.50
CA LEU A 11 -50.90 -39.70 -12.66
C LEU A 11 -50.01 -40.04 -11.45
N ILE A 12 -50.26 -41.17 -10.78
CA ILE A 12 -49.44 -41.63 -9.63
C ILE A 12 -48.02 -41.98 -10.09
N VAL A 13 -47.86 -42.66 -11.22
CA VAL A 13 -46.53 -42.96 -11.79
C VAL A 13 -45.80 -41.69 -12.21
N PHE A 14 -46.49 -40.71 -12.78
CA PHE A 14 -45.88 -39.42 -13.15
C PHE A 14 -45.46 -38.60 -11.92
N ILE A 15 -46.25 -38.60 -10.85
CA ILE A 15 -45.91 -37.96 -9.57
C ILE A 15 -44.71 -38.65 -8.91
N LEU A 16 -44.66 -39.99 -8.91
CA LEU A 16 -43.51 -40.75 -8.39
C LEU A 16 -42.23 -40.52 -9.23
N ALA A 17 -42.37 -40.35 -10.54
CA ALA A 17 -41.24 -39.96 -11.40
C ALA A 17 -40.71 -38.56 -11.08
N LEU A 18 -41.60 -37.58 -10.83
CA LEU A 18 -41.22 -36.22 -10.42
C LEU A 18 -40.47 -36.20 -9.07
N PHE A 19 -40.84 -37.07 -8.12
CA PHE A 19 -40.11 -37.21 -6.85
C PHE A 19 -38.74 -37.89 -7.01
N ASN A 20 -38.53 -38.73 -8.03
CA ASN A 20 -37.20 -39.29 -8.34
C ASN A 20 -36.33 -38.33 -9.18
N SER A 21 -36.91 -37.46 -10.00
CA SER A 21 -36.15 -36.49 -10.82
C SER A 21 -35.71 -35.22 -10.09
N CYS A 22 -36.18 -34.97 -8.86
CA CYS A 22 -35.64 -33.88 -8.02
C CYS A 22 -34.43 -34.31 -7.16
N ARG A 23 -33.92 -35.55 -7.34
CA ARG A 23 -32.70 -36.04 -6.68
C ARG A 23 -31.49 -35.88 -7.61
N THR A 24 -31.30 -34.66 -8.11
CA THR A 24 -30.18 -34.28 -8.98
C THR A 24 -28.92 -34.02 -8.16
N GLU A 25 -27.96 -34.94 -8.30
CA GLU A 25 -26.50 -34.76 -8.20
C GLU A 25 -25.85 -34.38 -6.85
N ASP A 26 -26.52 -33.66 -5.94
CA ASP A 26 -25.89 -33.22 -4.67
C ASP A 26 -25.50 -34.38 -3.71
N GLU A 27 -26.14 -35.55 -3.81
CA GLU A 27 -25.78 -36.73 -3.00
C GLU A 27 -24.78 -37.69 -3.66
N LEU A 28 -24.54 -37.60 -4.99
CA LEU A 28 -23.51 -38.41 -5.65
C LEU A 28 -22.14 -37.72 -5.68
N ASN A 29 -22.09 -36.40 -5.51
CA ASN A 29 -20.90 -35.68 -5.07
C ASN A 29 -20.81 -35.56 -3.54
N SER A 30 -21.25 -36.60 -2.84
CA SER A 30 -20.53 -37.09 -1.65
C SER A 30 -19.14 -37.61 -2.07
N GLN A 31 -18.31 -36.74 -2.68
CA GLN A 31 -16.90 -36.74 -2.35
C GLN A 31 -16.83 -36.82 -0.82
N LYS A 32 -16.02 -37.73 -0.30
CA LYS A 32 -15.52 -37.55 1.06
C LYS A 32 -14.89 -36.17 1.08
N ARG A 33 -15.58 -35.18 1.65
CA ARG A 33 -14.90 -34.00 2.17
C ARG A 33 -13.96 -34.57 3.20
N GLU A 34 -12.70 -34.72 2.82
CA GLU A 34 -11.64 -34.95 3.77
C GLU A 34 -11.68 -33.74 4.69
N THR A 35 -12.29 -33.95 5.86
CA THR A 35 -12.41 -32.92 6.88
C THR A 35 -10.98 -32.60 7.28
N GLY A 36 -10.53 -31.39 6.90
CA GLY A 36 -9.15 -30.98 7.08
C GLY A 36 -8.73 -31.23 8.52
N ASN A 37 -7.69 -32.05 8.71
CA ASN A 37 -7.27 -32.41 10.04
C ASN A 37 -6.48 -31.23 10.60
N ILE A 38 -7.09 -30.49 11.54
CA ILE A 38 -6.46 -29.37 12.22
C ILE A 38 -5.97 -29.84 13.59
N GLN A 39 -4.64 -29.83 13.76
CA GLN A 39 -4.01 -30.08 15.05
C GLN A 39 -3.62 -28.74 15.68
N TYR A 40 -4.19 -28.45 16.85
CA TYR A 40 -3.85 -27.31 17.71
C TYR A 40 -2.83 -27.74 18.77
N GLY A 41 -1.97 -26.81 19.22
CA GLY A 41 -0.98 -27.10 20.26
C GLY A 41 0.00 -28.18 19.82
N ILE A 42 0.62 -27.98 18.66
CA ILE A 42 1.52 -28.98 18.06
C ILE A 42 2.74 -29.20 18.96
N SER A 43 3.18 -30.45 19.07
CA SER A 43 4.44 -30.73 19.76
C SER A 43 5.64 -30.32 18.90
N LYS A 44 6.81 -30.14 19.51
CA LYS A 44 8.07 -29.95 18.77
C LYS A 44 8.29 -31.08 17.74
N GLN A 45 7.96 -32.33 18.07
CA GLN A 45 8.07 -33.45 17.14
C GLN A 45 7.18 -33.25 15.90
N VAL A 46 5.89 -32.91 16.11
CA VAL A 46 4.94 -32.65 15.02
C VAL A 46 5.37 -31.46 14.16
N PHE A 47 5.93 -30.41 14.77
CA PHE A 47 6.50 -29.30 14.03
C PHE A 47 7.71 -29.74 13.17
N LEU A 48 8.65 -30.53 13.71
CA LEU A 48 9.83 -30.99 12.96
C LEU A 48 9.48 -31.97 11.84
N GLU A 49 8.42 -32.76 12.01
CA GLU A 49 7.89 -33.69 11.00
C GLU A 49 7.03 -33.02 9.92
N SER A 50 6.71 -31.72 10.06
CA SER A 50 5.90 -30.98 9.09
C SER A 50 6.58 -30.85 7.71
N LYS A 51 5.77 -30.68 6.65
CA LYS A 51 6.29 -30.36 5.31
C LYS A 51 7.05 -29.04 5.34
N PHE A 52 6.58 -28.03 6.07
CA PHE A 52 7.29 -26.78 6.27
C PHE A 52 8.71 -27.01 6.79
N SER A 53 8.88 -27.74 7.89
CA SER A 53 10.21 -28.02 8.48
C SER A 53 11.10 -28.83 7.55
N THR A 54 10.53 -29.80 6.83
CA THR A 54 11.24 -30.58 5.80
C THR A 54 11.73 -29.67 4.66
N ILE A 55 10.90 -28.73 4.21
CA ILE A 55 11.20 -27.80 3.11
C ILE A 55 12.23 -26.74 3.56
N LEU A 56 12.08 -26.21 4.77
CA LEU A 56 13.03 -25.30 5.44
C LEU A 56 14.43 -25.94 5.52
N ASN A 57 14.54 -27.13 6.11
CA ASN A 57 15.81 -27.85 6.24
C ASN A 57 16.42 -28.25 4.88
N SER A 58 15.63 -28.32 3.81
CA SER A 58 16.11 -28.53 2.43
C SER A 58 16.50 -27.25 1.67
N GLY A 59 16.31 -26.06 2.27
CA GLY A 59 16.60 -24.77 1.64
C GLY A 59 15.62 -24.35 0.54
N LYS A 60 14.45 -24.98 0.43
CA LYS A 60 13.48 -24.83 -0.69
C LYS A 60 12.31 -23.88 -0.39
N ILE A 61 12.54 -22.79 0.36
CA ILE A 61 11.51 -21.77 0.61
C ILE A 61 11.55 -20.72 -0.52
N ASN A 62 10.44 -20.60 -1.27
CA ASN A 62 10.39 -19.84 -2.51
C ASN A 62 10.68 -18.34 -2.32
N ASN A 63 10.15 -17.73 -1.26
CA ASN A 63 10.26 -16.30 -0.99
C ASN A 63 11.37 -15.93 0.02
N ALA A 64 12.22 -16.88 0.42
CA ALA A 64 13.30 -16.67 1.41
C ALA A 64 14.72 -16.75 0.82
N LYS A 65 14.86 -16.93 -0.50
CA LYS A 65 16.17 -16.96 -1.19
C LYS A 65 17.01 -15.72 -0.82
N GLY A 66 18.00 -15.95 0.04
CA GLY A 66 19.00 -14.97 0.48
C GLY A 66 18.77 -14.28 1.84
N SER A 67 17.69 -14.57 2.59
CA SER A 67 17.38 -13.81 3.83
C SER A 67 17.01 -14.62 5.07
N THR A 68 16.65 -15.90 4.96
CA THR A 68 16.68 -16.78 6.15
C THR A 68 18.12 -17.11 6.47
N SER A 69 18.68 -16.36 7.42
CA SER A 69 20.02 -16.53 7.97
C SER A 69 20.14 -17.86 8.74
N GLY A 70 20.47 -18.94 8.03
CA GLY A 70 21.06 -20.16 8.59
C GLY A 70 20.21 -21.04 9.53
N LEU A 71 19.01 -20.63 9.94
CA LEU A 71 18.21 -21.36 10.93
C LEU A 71 17.69 -22.71 10.41
N SER A 72 17.94 -23.74 11.20
CA SER A 72 17.26 -25.04 11.15
C SER A 72 15.82 -24.95 11.67
N ALA A 73 15.01 -25.95 11.30
CA ALA A 73 13.69 -26.16 11.91
C ALA A 73 13.82 -26.34 13.44
N GLU A 74 14.86 -27.02 13.92
CA GLU A 74 15.17 -27.19 15.33
C GLU A 74 15.31 -25.85 16.07
N GLU A 75 16.05 -24.89 15.52
CA GLU A 75 16.20 -23.55 16.11
C GLU A 75 14.92 -22.72 16.03
N LEU A 76 14.16 -22.85 14.94
CA LEU A 76 12.87 -22.18 14.78
C LEU A 76 11.80 -22.73 15.75
N SER A 77 11.82 -24.04 16.03
CA SER A 77 10.89 -24.69 16.97
C SER A 77 11.01 -24.17 18.41
N GLU A 78 12.19 -23.68 18.80
CA GLU A 78 12.42 -23.07 20.12
C GLU A 78 11.99 -21.60 20.19
N ARG A 79 11.89 -20.94 19.03
CA ARG A 79 11.44 -19.54 18.85
C ARG A 79 9.93 -19.42 18.68
N LEU A 80 9.24 -20.49 18.28
CA LEU A 80 7.80 -20.50 18.05
C LEU A 80 7.00 -20.97 19.27
N ASP A 81 5.86 -20.35 19.53
CA ASP A 81 4.91 -20.73 20.57
C ASP A 81 4.05 -21.90 20.07
N LEU A 82 4.67 -23.08 20.01
CA LEU A 82 4.06 -24.29 19.44
C LEU A 82 2.77 -24.72 20.18
N GLU A 83 2.63 -24.38 21.46
CA GLU A 83 1.40 -24.60 22.23
C GLU A 83 0.22 -23.76 21.72
N LYS A 84 0.48 -22.61 21.10
CA LYS A 84 -0.50 -21.76 20.40
C LYS A 84 -0.44 -21.89 18.87
N ALA A 85 0.42 -22.74 18.35
CA ALA A 85 0.50 -23.01 16.92
C ALA A 85 -0.53 -24.07 16.50
N HIS A 86 -0.86 -24.08 15.21
CA HIS A 86 -1.64 -25.15 14.61
C HIS A 86 -1.08 -25.55 13.23
N ILE A 87 -1.35 -26.79 12.86
CA ILE A 87 -1.16 -27.31 11.50
C ILE A 87 -2.50 -27.81 10.98
N SER A 88 -2.84 -27.42 9.76
CA SER A 88 -4.00 -27.90 9.00
C SER A 88 -3.53 -28.65 7.76
N LEU A 89 -4.07 -29.85 7.55
CA LEU A 89 -3.81 -30.67 6.36
C LEU A 89 -5.10 -30.82 5.54
N TYR A 90 -5.08 -30.31 4.30
CA TYR A 90 -6.24 -30.33 3.40
C TYR A 90 -5.77 -30.50 1.94
N GLU A 91 -6.32 -31.48 1.20
CA GLU A 91 -6.03 -31.74 -0.23
C GLU A 91 -4.52 -31.79 -0.61
N GLY A 92 -3.67 -32.21 0.33
CA GLY A 92 -2.21 -32.26 0.13
C GLY A 92 -1.47 -30.94 0.38
N GLU A 93 -2.18 -29.85 0.66
CA GLU A 93 -1.65 -28.63 1.27
C GLU A 93 -1.42 -28.83 2.77
N GLU A 94 -0.37 -28.19 3.30
CA GLU A 94 -0.16 -28.02 4.74
C GLU A 94 -0.10 -26.52 5.05
N ILE A 95 -0.99 -26.07 5.93
CA ILE A 95 -0.97 -24.71 6.47
C ILE A 95 -0.47 -24.79 7.91
N LEU A 96 0.69 -24.19 8.17
CA LEU A 96 1.24 -24.01 9.52
C LEU A 96 1.06 -22.54 9.89
N HIS A 97 0.47 -22.26 11.05
CA HIS A 97 0.54 -20.94 11.66
C HIS A 97 0.98 -21.06 13.12
N ALA A 98 2.05 -20.36 13.45
CA ALA A 98 2.70 -20.40 14.75
C ALA A 98 3.03 -18.97 15.22
N PRO A 99 2.50 -18.52 16.38
CA PRO A 99 2.96 -17.29 17.01
C PRO A 99 4.45 -17.38 17.35
N VAL A 100 5.17 -16.27 17.31
CA VAL A 100 6.55 -16.18 17.79
C VAL A 100 6.52 -16.02 19.32
N ARG A 101 7.39 -16.73 20.05
CA ARG A 101 7.58 -16.53 21.50
C ARG A 101 8.11 -15.10 21.69
N VAL A 102 7.31 -14.28 22.36
CA VAL A 102 7.37 -12.82 22.23
C VAL A 102 8.72 -12.22 22.65
N PHE A 103 9.28 -11.38 21.78
CA PHE A 103 10.24 -10.34 22.11
C PHE A 103 9.69 -8.99 21.59
N GLY A 104 9.43 -8.04 22.49
CA GLY A 104 8.95 -6.70 22.14
C GLY A 104 7.51 -6.40 22.57
N THR A 105 7.00 -5.25 22.13
CA THR A 105 5.68 -4.70 22.45
C THR A 105 4.59 -5.02 21.41
N TYR A 106 4.92 -5.78 20.37
CA TYR A 106 4.06 -6.16 19.24
C TYR A 106 3.94 -7.70 19.16
N LYS A 107 2.93 -8.21 18.46
CA LYS A 107 2.70 -9.66 18.27
C LYS A 107 3.12 -10.06 16.85
N ARG A 108 3.89 -11.15 16.71
CA ARG A 108 4.21 -11.76 15.40
C ARG A 108 3.72 -13.20 15.32
N SER A 109 3.28 -13.60 14.13
CA SER A 109 3.05 -15.00 13.76
C SER A 109 3.76 -15.33 12.46
N LEU A 110 4.39 -16.50 12.42
CA LEU A 110 4.81 -17.15 11.18
C LEU A 110 3.59 -17.89 10.59
N LEU A 111 3.33 -17.67 9.31
CA LEU A 111 2.35 -18.39 8.52
C LEU A 111 3.08 -19.05 7.34
N SER A 112 3.01 -20.36 7.21
CA SER A 112 3.50 -21.07 6.02
C SER A 112 2.38 -21.82 5.32
N ILE A 113 2.39 -21.72 3.98
CA ILE A 113 1.54 -22.47 3.07
C ILE A 113 2.47 -23.38 2.26
N SER A 114 2.38 -24.68 2.50
CA SER A 114 3.24 -25.70 1.90
C SER A 114 2.47 -26.57 0.92
N ARG A 115 2.82 -26.48 -0.37
CA ARG A 115 2.24 -27.28 -1.46
C ARG A 115 3.35 -28.03 -2.19
N ASN A 116 3.14 -29.32 -2.41
CA ASN A 116 4.12 -30.20 -3.04
C ASN A 116 5.50 -30.15 -2.33
N GLN A 117 6.59 -29.84 -3.05
CA GLN A 117 7.95 -29.73 -2.49
C GLN A 117 8.38 -28.28 -2.19
N SER A 118 7.42 -27.36 -2.00
CA SER A 118 7.71 -25.94 -1.82
C SER A 118 6.79 -25.27 -0.81
N SER A 119 7.36 -24.32 -0.06
CA SER A 119 6.63 -23.52 0.92
C SER A 119 6.76 -22.05 0.58
N GLN A 120 5.66 -21.33 0.72
CA GLN A 120 5.66 -19.89 0.92
C GLN A 120 5.57 -19.61 2.42
N VAL A 121 6.25 -18.55 2.87
CA VAL A 121 6.27 -18.20 4.30
C VAL A 121 6.10 -16.69 4.46
N TYR A 122 5.17 -16.33 5.34
CA TYR A 122 4.75 -14.98 5.64
C TYR A 122 4.93 -14.70 7.13
N LEU A 123 5.17 -13.44 7.47
CA LEU A 123 5.19 -12.93 8.82
C LEU A 123 4.04 -11.94 8.97
N LEU A 124 3.10 -12.29 9.86
CA LEU A 124 1.99 -11.43 10.26
C LEU A 124 2.45 -10.62 11.48
N THR A 125 2.58 -9.30 11.32
CA THR A 125 3.00 -8.39 12.41
C THR A 125 1.82 -7.54 12.84
N TYR A 126 1.39 -7.72 14.09
CA TYR A 126 0.35 -6.96 14.77
C TYR A 126 1.04 -5.88 15.63
N PRO A 127 1.00 -4.59 15.24
CA PRO A 127 1.77 -3.53 15.92
C PRO A 127 1.29 -3.32 17.37
N ASP A 128 -0.01 -3.48 17.61
CA ASP A 128 -0.59 -3.58 18.94
C ASP A 128 -1.03 -5.04 19.18
N PRO A 129 -0.49 -5.76 20.19
CA PRO A 129 -0.88 -7.13 20.51
C PRO A 129 -2.34 -7.29 20.93
N SER A 130 -3.04 -6.20 21.26
CA SER A 130 -4.45 -6.17 21.62
C SER A 130 -5.38 -5.81 20.46
N ASP A 131 -4.85 -5.21 19.38
CA ASP A 131 -5.61 -4.95 18.15
C ASP A 131 -5.38 -6.03 17.09
N TYR A 132 -6.30 -6.99 17.02
CA TYR A 132 -6.30 -8.02 15.98
C TYR A 132 -6.92 -7.57 14.66
N LYS A 133 -7.36 -6.31 14.54
CA LYS A 133 -7.93 -5.75 13.31
C LYS A 133 -6.88 -5.11 12.40
N LEU A 134 -5.74 -4.66 12.92
CA LEU A 134 -4.63 -4.13 12.11
C LEU A 134 -3.44 -5.09 12.13
N PHE A 135 -2.99 -5.54 10.96
CA PHE A 135 -1.72 -6.26 10.84
C PHE A 135 -1.06 -6.07 9.48
N TYR A 136 0.24 -6.30 9.45
CA TYR A 136 1.08 -6.24 8.26
C TYR A 136 1.50 -7.63 7.83
N ILE A 137 1.34 -7.95 6.54
CA ILE A 137 1.87 -9.17 5.92
C ILE A 137 3.20 -8.82 5.28
N THR A 138 4.26 -9.45 5.75
CA THR A 138 5.61 -9.36 5.19
C THR A 138 6.13 -10.75 4.78
N ASN A 139 7.13 -10.81 3.92
CA ASN A 139 7.87 -12.06 3.66
C ASN A 139 9.08 -12.20 4.61
N LEU A 140 9.83 -13.31 4.51
CA LEU A 140 11.07 -13.52 5.27
C LEU A 140 12.25 -12.62 4.86
N LYS A 141 12.04 -11.59 4.03
CA LYS A 141 12.97 -10.46 3.78
C LYS A 141 12.57 -9.18 4.52
N ASN A 142 11.46 -9.21 5.26
CA ASN A 142 10.75 -8.05 5.81
C ASN A 142 10.20 -7.10 4.73
N GLU A 143 10.07 -7.56 3.48
CA GLU A 143 9.42 -6.78 2.42
C GLU A 143 7.91 -6.76 2.72
N LEU A 144 7.34 -5.57 2.89
CA LEU A 144 5.92 -5.37 3.13
C LEU A 144 5.12 -5.75 1.88
N LEU A 145 4.31 -6.80 2.00
CA LEU A 145 3.43 -7.29 0.93
C LEU A 145 2.05 -6.63 1.00
N LYS A 146 1.52 -6.43 2.21
CA LYS A 146 0.16 -5.91 2.43
C LYS A 146 -0.03 -5.33 3.84
N GLU A 147 -0.72 -4.19 3.94
CA GLU A 147 -1.40 -3.77 5.17
C GLU A 147 -2.83 -4.32 5.15
N VAL A 148 -3.25 -4.95 6.25
CA VAL A 148 -4.61 -5.46 6.41
C VAL A 148 -5.29 -4.72 7.56
N ARG A 149 -6.46 -4.13 7.26
CA ARG A 149 -7.41 -3.64 8.26
C ARG A 149 -8.71 -4.40 8.18
N ILE A 150 -9.21 -4.84 9.32
CA ILE A 150 -10.48 -5.55 9.47
C ILE A 150 -11.52 -4.58 10.03
N GLY A 151 -12.65 -4.42 9.33
CA GLY A 151 -13.77 -3.60 9.76
C GLY A 151 -14.56 -4.23 10.91
N ASP A 152 -15.55 -3.51 11.44
CA ASP A 152 -16.44 -4.05 12.47
C ASP A 152 -17.38 -5.13 11.94
N ASP A 153 -17.73 -5.08 10.64
CA ASP A 153 -18.38 -6.19 9.93
C ASP A 153 -17.40 -7.36 9.64
N GLY A 154 -16.13 -7.16 9.98
CA GLY A 154 -15.05 -8.11 9.80
C GLY A 154 -14.47 -8.16 8.39
N LYS A 155 -15.01 -7.44 7.40
CA LYS A 155 -14.41 -7.49 6.06
C LYS A 155 -13.07 -6.76 6.07
N GLU A 156 -12.21 -7.10 5.12
CA GLU A 156 -11.06 -6.25 4.82
C GLU A 156 -11.59 -4.86 4.44
N ILE A 157 -11.22 -3.85 5.21
CA ILE A 157 -11.31 -2.47 4.75
C ILE A 157 -10.28 -2.35 3.65
N VAL A 158 -10.74 -2.38 2.40
CA VAL A 158 -9.88 -2.23 1.22
C VAL A 158 -9.33 -0.80 1.22
N LEU A 159 -8.22 -0.62 1.92
CA LEU A 159 -7.38 0.57 1.82
C LEU A 159 -6.95 0.67 0.36
N GLY A 160 -7.34 1.76 -0.31
CA GLY A 160 -7.10 1.96 -1.74
C GLY A 160 -5.64 1.64 -2.09
N SER A 161 -5.46 0.69 -3.01
CA SER A 161 -4.24 -0.13 -3.15
C SER A 161 -2.95 0.66 -2.87
N LEU A 162 -2.15 0.16 -1.91
CA LEU A 162 -0.78 0.59 -1.68
C LEU A 162 0.12 0.15 -2.84
N ASN A 163 -0.10 0.72 -4.03
CA ASN A 163 0.72 0.58 -5.23
C ASN A 163 2.06 1.33 -5.03
N LYS A 164 2.86 0.91 -4.06
CA LYS A 164 4.26 1.31 -3.91
C LYS A 164 5.15 0.27 -4.57
N SER A 165 5.77 0.68 -5.67
CA SER A 165 6.89 0.00 -6.31
C SER A 165 6.63 -1.45 -6.74
N SER A 166 6.19 -1.61 -7.99
CA SER A 166 6.63 -2.75 -8.79
C SER A 166 8.17 -2.71 -8.90
N VAL A 167 8.85 -3.32 -7.92
CA VAL A 167 10.22 -3.79 -8.12
C VAL A 167 10.12 -4.71 -9.33
N ALA A 168 10.81 -4.34 -10.43
CA ALA A 168 10.77 -5.07 -11.67
C ALA A 168 11.53 -6.40 -11.55
N ALA A 169 10.91 -7.36 -10.84
CA ALA A 169 11.24 -8.76 -10.96
C ALA A 169 11.04 -9.14 -12.43
N LYS A 170 12.13 -9.53 -13.10
CA LYS A 170 12.12 -9.89 -14.51
C LYS A 170 11.11 -11.01 -14.77
N GLY A 171 10.02 -10.68 -15.47
CA GLY A 171 9.26 -11.62 -16.32
C GLY A 171 8.79 -12.93 -15.70
N GLY A 172 8.68 -13.03 -14.38
CA GLY A 172 7.99 -14.14 -13.72
C GLY A 172 6.51 -13.80 -13.60
N ASP A 173 5.63 -14.75 -13.91
CA ASP A 173 4.19 -14.57 -13.72
C ASP A 173 3.89 -14.16 -12.26
N ALA A 174 2.99 -13.19 -12.11
CA ALA A 174 2.52 -12.76 -10.80
C ALA A 174 1.44 -13.75 -10.32
N CYS A 175 1.82 -14.66 -9.43
CA CYS A 175 0.90 -15.56 -8.75
C CYS A 175 0.14 -14.79 -7.68
N THR A 176 -1.16 -14.56 -7.87
CA THR A 176 -2.07 -14.14 -6.79
C THR A 176 -2.25 -15.32 -5.84
N GLU A 177 -1.55 -15.30 -4.71
CA GLU A 177 -1.77 -16.28 -3.66
C GLU A 177 -2.98 -15.89 -2.82
N THR A 178 -3.80 -16.87 -2.48
CA THR A 178 -4.88 -16.71 -1.51
C THR A 178 -4.41 -17.16 -0.12
N ILE A 179 -4.46 -16.25 0.84
CA ILE A 179 -4.30 -16.53 2.26
C ILE A 179 -5.70 -16.65 2.88
N TYR A 180 -5.99 -17.82 3.50
CA TYR A 180 -7.25 -18.10 4.17
C TYR A 180 -7.14 -17.92 5.68
N VAL A 181 -8.17 -17.32 6.31
CA VAL A 181 -8.25 -17.18 7.76
C VAL A 181 -9.72 -17.12 8.23
N SER A 182 -10.16 -18.12 8.99
CA SER A 182 -11.29 -18.07 9.92
C SER A 182 -10.75 -17.87 11.35
N CYS A 183 -11.55 -18.15 12.40
CA CYS A 183 -11.12 -17.90 13.78
C CYS A 183 -10.68 -19.17 14.52
N SER A 184 -9.71 -19.03 15.44
CA SER A 184 -9.23 -20.07 16.38
C SER A 184 -10.33 -20.69 17.23
N SER A 185 -11.39 -19.94 17.57
CA SER A 185 -12.55 -20.48 18.30
C SER A 185 -13.50 -21.29 17.42
N GLY A 186 -13.40 -21.19 16.09
CA GLY A 186 -14.39 -21.68 15.13
C GLY A 186 -15.77 -21.01 15.20
N GLN A 187 -15.99 -20.07 16.14
CA GLN A 187 -17.29 -19.43 16.39
C GLN A 187 -17.40 -17.99 15.86
N HIS A 188 -16.27 -17.38 15.48
CA HIS A 188 -16.26 -16.04 14.89
C HIS A 188 -15.98 -16.14 13.40
N SER A 189 -16.83 -15.50 12.60
CA SER A 189 -16.68 -15.45 11.16
C SER A 189 -17.06 -14.07 10.62
N TYR A 190 -16.54 -13.77 9.45
CA TYR A 190 -16.84 -12.57 8.70
C TYR A 190 -18.26 -12.56 8.13
N ALA A 191 -18.87 -13.74 7.92
CA ALA A 191 -20.27 -13.86 7.53
C ALA A 191 -21.25 -13.57 8.69
N SER A 192 -20.81 -13.75 9.94
CA SER A 192 -21.63 -13.57 11.15
C SER A 192 -21.41 -12.24 11.87
N GLY A 193 -20.57 -11.34 11.35
CA GLY A 193 -20.37 -9.97 11.87
C GLY A 193 -19.80 -9.89 13.30
N ASN A 194 -19.27 -11.00 13.82
CA ASN A 194 -18.67 -11.11 15.17
C ASN A 194 -17.14 -11.31 15.11
N ALA A 195 -16.56 -11.09 13.93
CA ALA A 195 -15.15 -11.25 13.61
C ALA A 195 -14.18 -10.62 14.63
N GLY A 196 -14.43 -9.39 15.07
CA GLY A 196 -13.56 -8.66 16.01
C GLY A 196 -13.46 -9.26 17.42
N GLN A 197 -14.16 -10.35 17.73
CA GLN A 197 -14.06 -11.09 18.99
C GLN A 197 -13.07 -12.26 18.93
N CYS A 198 -12.39 -12.44 17.80
CA CYS A 198 -11.44 -13.52 17.59
C CYS A 198 -10.06 -13.26 18.22
N GLU A 199 -9.54 -14.21 19.02
CA GLU A 199 -8.20 -14.10 19.63
C GLU A 199 -7.05 -14.35 18.63
N PHE A 200 -7.25 -15.27 17.66
CA PHE A 200 -6.25 -15.62 16.64
C PHE A 200 -6.94 -16.17 15.38
N TRP A 201 -6.39 -15.93 14.19
CA TRP A 201 -7.02 -16.33 12.92
C TRP A 201 -6.37 -17.62 12.34
N HIS A 202 -7.15 -18.65 11.97
CA HIS A 202 -6.80 -20.07 11.68
C HIS A 202 -7.75 -20.66 10.60
N ASN A 203 -7.58 -21.84 9.96
CA ASN A 203 -8.70 -22.42 9.14
C ASN A 203 -8.76 -23.93 8.76
N LEU A 204 -9.98 -24.31 8.31
CA LEU A 204 -10.46 -25.39 7.40
C LEU A 204 -11.12 -26.64 8.02
N SER A 205 -12.35 -26.52 8.59
CA SER A 205 -13.27 -27.69 8.67
C SER A 205 -14.76 -27.45 9.03
N ALA A 206 -15.19 -26.29 9.57
CA ALA A 206 -16.60 -26.10 9.97
C ALA A 206 -17.19 -24.71 9.68
N GLY A 207 -18.35 -24.68 9.00
CA GLY A 207 -19.33 -23.58 9.06
C GLY A 207 -19.04 -22.28 8.29
N THR A 208 -19.38 -22.25 6.99
CA THR A 208 -19.33 -21.05 6.09
C THR A 208 -17.93 -20.44 5.85
N PRO A 209 -17.67 -19.85 4.67
CA PRO A 209 -16.29 -19.63 4.21
C PRO A 209 -15.58 -18.49 4.96
N PRO A 210 -14.24 -18.59 5.16
CA PRO A 210 -13.40 -17.48 5.63
C PRO A 210 -13.31 -16.37 4.59
N THR A 211 -12.79 -15.20 4.99
CA THR A 211 -12.44 -14.13 4.05
C THR A 211 -11.07 -14.40 3.43
N LEU A 212 -10.97 -14.03 2.16
CA LEU A 212 -9.88 -14.24 1.24
C LEU A 212 -8.91 -13.05 1.30
N PHE A 213 -7.69 -13.22 1.83
CA PHE A 213 -6.64 -12.20 1.68
C PHE A 213 -5.76 -12.57 0.49
N THR A 214 -5.86 -11.84 -0.61
CA THR A 214 -4.94 -12.02 -1.74
C THR A 214 -3.64 -11.24 -1.53
N VAL A 215 -2.51 -11.90 -1.84
CA VAL A 215 -1.19 -11.28 -1.94
C VAL A 215 -0.56 -11.66 -3.29
N ASN A 216 0.12 -10.71 -3.92
CA ASN A 216 0.81 -10.98 -5.19
C ASN A 216 2.22 -11.47 -4.91
N THR A 217 2.59 -12.62 -5.48
CA THR A 217 3.91 -13.24 -5.31
C THR A 217 4.52 -13.59 -6.66
N SER A 218 5.85 -13.71 -6.73
CA SER A 218 6.51 -14.28 -7.91
C SER A 218 6.28 -15.79 -7.93
N CYS A 219 5.67 -16.33 -8.98
CA CYS A 219 5.61 -17.77 -9.17
C CYS A 219 7.04 -18.34 -9.19
N GLY A 220 7.36 -19.27 -8.29
CA GLY A 220 8.69 -19.87 -8.24
C GLY A 220 8.94 -20.71 -9.48
N GLU A 221 10.00 -20.39 -10.25
CA GLU A 221 10.45 -21.23 -11.37
C GLU A 221 10.64 -22.67 -10.89
N THR A 222 9.93 -23.62 -11.50
CA THR A 222 10.14 -25.03 -11.21
C THR A 222 11.57 -25.40 -11.58
N PRO A 223 12.32 -26.09 -10.70
CA PRO A 223 13.69 -26.47 -10.99
C PRO A 223 13.69 -27.46 -12.16
N SER A 224 14.05 -26.97 -13.34
CA SER A 224 14.23 -27.80 -14.54
C SER A 224 15.24 -28.91 -14.22
N PRO A 225 14.95 -30.19 -14.52
CA PRO A 225 15.79 -31.31 -14.11
C PRO A 225 17.08 -31.34 -14.94
N GLY A 226 18.08 -30.59 -14.48
CA GLY A 226 19.43 -30.56 -15.05
C GLY A 226 20.12 -31.91 -14.91
N GLY A 227 20.53 -32.48 -16.04
CA GLY A 227 21.18 -33.79 -16.11
C GLY A 227 22.53 -33.85 -15.40
N GLY A 228 22.89 -35.04 -14.92
CA GLY A 228 24.10 -35.25 -14.13
C GLY A 228 25.41 -35.35 -14.92
N GLY A 229 26.51 -35.17 -14.21
CA GLY A 229 27.88 -35.52 -14.59
C GLY A 229 28.66 -35.84 -13.31
N GLY A 230 29.45 -36.93 -13.32
CA GLY A 230 30.06 -37.50 -12.10
C GLY A 230 31.59 -37.53 -12.09
N GLY A 231 32.14 -38.21 -11.07
CA GLY A 231 33.57 -38.35 -10.75
C GLY A 231 33.98 -37.46 -9.56
N ASP A 232 34.81 -37.89 -8.61
CA ASP A 232 35.38 -39.23 -8.32
C ASP A 232 35.78 -39.28 -6.82
N PRO A 233 36.03 -40.46 -6.21
CA PRO A 233 36.29 -40.57 -4.77
C PRO A 233 37.78 -40.48 -4.39
N ILE A 234 38.09 -39.78 -3.30
CA ILE A 234 39.42 -39.82 -2.64
C ILE A 234 39.28 -40.41 -1.23
N THR A 235 40.27 -41.20 -0.83
CA THR A 235 40.22 -42.13 0.31
C THR A 235 41.30 -41.85 1.37
N ASN A 236 40.98 -42.17 2.64
CA ASN A 236 41.91 -42.58 3.72
C ASN A 236 42.88 -41.51 4.33
N PRO A 237 43.60 -41.80 5.45
CA PRO A 237 43.05 -42.16 6.78
C PRO A 237 43.85 -41.57 7.99
N GLY A 238 43.40 -41.75 9.25
CA GLY A 238 44.28 -41.68 10.43
C GLY A 238 43.67 -41.11 11.73
N GLY A 239 43.81 -41.81 12.87
CA GLY A 239 43.31 -41.41 14.22
C GLY A 239 44.38 -40.73 15.11
N PRO A 240 44.40 -40.89 16.46
CA PRO A 240 43.55 -41.75 17.31
C PRO A 240 43.02 -41.12 18.65
N ARG A 241 42.05 -41.84 19.25
CA ARG A 241 41.73 -42.01 20.70
C ARG A 241 42.00 -40.88 21.73
N GLY A 242 40.92 -40.46 22.40
CA GLY A 242 40.91 -40.04 23.81
C GLY A 242 39.56 -40.43 24.44
N GLY A 243 39.56 -41.18 25.55
CA GLY A 243 38.34 -41.71 26.17
C GLY A 243 37.99 -41.02 27.50
N GLY A 244 36.70 -40.96 27.82
CA GLY A 244 36.19 -40.50 29.12
C GLY A 244 34.76 -41.00 29.33
N THR A 245 34.54 -41.75 30.42
CA THR A 245 33.23 -42.33 30.78
C THR A 245 32.31 -41.33 31.48
N SER A 246 30.99 -41.51 31.33
CA SER A 246 29.90 -40.65 31.81
C SER A 246 29.91 -40.34 33.32
N PRO A 247 29.07 -39.39 33.76
CA PRO A 247 27.80 -39.85 34.30
C PRO A 247 26.56 -39.26 33.64
N VAL A 248 25.49 -40.06 33.65
CA VAL A 248 24.12 -39.64 33.35
C VAL A 248 23.67 -38.62 34.41
N GLY A 249 23.17 -37.46 34.00
CA GLY A 249 22.72 -36.42 34.91
C GLY A 249 21.61 -35.56 34.32
N GLY A 250 20.38 -35.78 34.81
CA GLY A 250 19.27 -34.81 34.83
C GLY A 250 18.97 -34.05 33.53
N GLY A 251 18.02 -34.55 32.74
CA GLY A 251 17.33 -33.71 31.77
C GLY A 251 16.56 -32.59 32.46
N GLY A 252 17.02 -31.35 32.32
CA GLY A 252 16.15 -30.18 32.31
C GLY A 252 15.94 -29.75 30.86
N PRO A 253 14.74 -29.29 30.47
CA PRO A 253 14.57 -28.68 29.15
C PRO A 253 15.52 -27.47 29.04
N PRO A 254 16.05 -27.14 27.85
CA PRO A 254 16.89 -25.97 27.67
C PRO A 254 16.10 -24.72 28.06
N LYS A 255 16.38 -24.17 29.24
CA LYS A 255 15.97 -22.81 29.58
C LYS A 255 16.91 -21.86 28.85
N HIS A 256 16.71 -21.76 27.54
CA HIS A 256 17.27 -20.67 26.75
C HIS A 256 16.61 -19.38 27.24
N ASN A 257 17.28 -18.73 28.20
CA ASN A 257 17.08 -17.31 28.47
C ASN A 257 17.64 -16.55 27.27
N PHE A 258 16.87 -16.52 26.18
CA PHE A 258 17.22 -15.79 24.97
C PHE A 258 17.51 -14.33 25.30
N THR A 259 18.64 -13.85 24.82
CA THR A 259 19.09 -12.47 24.94
C THR A 259 18.83 -11.72 23.64
N PRO A 260 18.85 -10.37 23.63
CA PRO A 260 18.70 -9.60 22.39
C PRO A 260 19.75 -9.92 21.31
N SER A 261 20.89 -10.49 21.68
CA SER A 261 21.91 -11.00 20.74
C SER A 261 21.56 -12.32 20.06
N ASP A 262 20.57 -13.07 20.58
CA ASP A 262 20.11 -14.34 20.00
C ASP A 262 18.96 -14.16 18.99
N CYS A 263 18.45 -12.92 18.85
CA CYS A 263 17.32 -12.57 17.98
C CYS A 263 17.67 -12.69 16.48
N VAL A 264 16.72 -13.16 15.67
CA VAL A 264 16.88 -13.22 14.20
C VAL A 264 16.13 -12.08 13.53
N GLN A 265 16.80 -11.37 12.63
CA GLN A 265 16.24 -10.18 11.98
C GLN A 265 15.01 -10.55 11.15
N GLY A 266 13.87 -9.94 11.49
CA GLY A 266 12.55 -10.22 10.90
C GLY A 266 11.68 -11.21 11.69
N ILE A 267 12.27 -12.20 12.36
CA ILE A 267 11.50 -13.14 13.19
C ILE A 267 11.43 -12.59 14.62
N ASP A 268 12.55 -12.60 15.34
CA ASP A 268 12.61 -12.31 16.79
C ASP A 268 13.23 -10.94 17.13
N CYS A 269 13.87 -10.25 16.17
CA CYS A 269 14.41 -8.91 16.44
C CYS A 269 13.30 -7.87 16.58
N SER A 270 13.50 -6.98 17.57
CA SER A 270 12.84 -5.67 17.71
C SER A 270 13.16 -4.69 16.59
N ASN A 271 14.02 -5.05 15.63
CA ASN A 271 14.36 -4.25 14.46
C ASN A 271 13.63 -4.80 13.22
N CYS A 272 12.46 -4.24 12.92
CA CYS A 272 11.81 -4.41 11.63
C CYS A 272 12.36 -3.37 10.66
N ASN A 273 12.75 -3.77 9.45
CA ASN A 273 12.92 -2.81 8.36
C ASN A 273 11.56 -2.61 7.65
N LEU A 274 10.53 -2.14 8.37
CA LEU A 274 9.26 -1.78 7.73
C LEU A 274 9.48 -0.51 6.87
N PRO A 275 8.93 -0.42 5.64
CA PRO A 275 9.10 0.77 4.80
C PRO A 275 8.45 2.05 5.38
N GLY A 276 9.21 2.78 6.21
CA GLY A 276 8.76 3.98 6.93
C GLY A 276 8.99 3.94 8.44
N ASP A 277 9.41 2.80 8.99
CA ASP A 277 9.96 2.64 10.33
C ASP A 277 11.42 3.13 10.28
N THR A 278 11.70 4.25 10.95
CA THR A 278 13.00 4.96 10.89
C THR A 278 13.82 4.78 12.16
N ASN A 279 13.21 4.32 13.24
CA ASN A 279 13.88 4.02 14.50
C ASN A 279 14.18 2.51 14.67
N ASN A 280 13.64 1.65 13.79
CA ASN A 280 13.72 0.20 13.82
C ASN A 280 13.21 -0.37 15.16
N ASP A 281 12.03 0.03 15.65
CA ASP A 281 11.39 -0.55 16.85
C ASP A 281 10.20 -1.50 16.53
N CYS A 282 9.90 -1.72 15.24
CA CYS A 282 8.75 -2.46 14.70
C CYS A 282 7.38 -1.79 14.89
N VAL A 283 7.35 -0.59 15.45
CA VAL A 283 6.17 0.25 15.61
C VAL A 283 6.39 1.43 14.70
N LEU A 284 5.55 1.59 13.68
CA LEU A 284 5.41 2.93 13.10
C LEU A 284 4.91 3.81 14.25
N SER A 285 5.77 4.67 14.79
CA SER A 285 5.41 5.56 15.88
C SER A 285 4.22 6.42 15.47
N TYR A 286 3.54 7.06 16.43
CA TYR A 286 2.45 7.98 16.06
C TYR A 286 2.90 9.01 15.02
N ASP A 287 4.15 9.46 15.05
CA ASP A 287 4.71 10.41 14.10
C ASP A 287 5.08 9.78 12.73
N GLU A 288 5.37 8.48 12.65
CA GLU A 288 5.62 7.75 11.39
C GLU A 288 4.33 7.23 10.73
N VAL A 289 3.33 6.82 11.52
CA VAL A 289 1.95 6.64 11.05
C VAL A 289 1.40 7.99 10.60
N GLN A 290 1.61 9.05 11.38
CA GLN A 290 1.34 10.40 10.90
C GLN A 290 2.13 10.68 9.62
N ALA A 291 3.40 10.33 9.44
CA ALA A 291 4.08 10.55 8.15
C ALA A 291 3.33 9.97 6.92
N LEU A 292 2.54 8.90 7.09
CA LEU A 292 1.66 8.31 6.07
C LEU A 292 0.28 8.99 5.91
N TYR A 293 -0.21 9.73 6.91
CA TYR A 293 -1.53 10.40 6.92
C TYR A 293 -1.50 11.93 7.15
N ASN A 294 -0.33 12.49 7.40
CA ASN A 294 -0.06 13.88 7.72
C ASN A 294 0.28 14.60 6.41
N PRO A 295 -0.60 15.47 5.90
CA PRO A 295 -0.38 16.15 4.64
C PRO A 295 0.89 17.04 4.67
N CYS A 296 1.35 17.48 5.84
CA CYS A 296 2.61 18.21 5.99
C CYS A 296 3.84 17.39 5.59
N VAL A 297 3.91 16.13 6.02
CA VAL A 297 5.05 15.25 5.73
C VAL A 297 5.04 14.87 4.26
N LYS A 298 3.85 14.57 3.70
CA LYS A 298 3.68 14.33 2.26
C LYS A 298 4.04 15.55 1.41
N ALA A 299 3.67 16.76 1.82
CA ALA A 299 4.08 18.00 1.15
C ALA A 299 5.61 18.15 1.16
N SER A 300 6.26 17.89 2.28
CA SER A 300 7.73 17.92 2.39
C SER A 300 8.41 16.88 1.49
N GLN A 301 7.90 15.64 1.47
CA GLN A 301 8.40 14.58 0.58
C GLN A 301 8.19 14.93 -0.90
N ALA A 302 7.02 15.50 -1.25
CA ALA A 302 6.73 15.98 -2.59
C ALA A 302 7.68 17.11 -3.00
N ASN A 303 8.02 18.05 -2.12
CA ASN A 303 9.00 19.11 -2.40
C ASN A 303 10.40 18.56 -2.71
N ALA A 304 10.85 17.55 -1.95
CA ALA A 304 12.13 16.89 -2.19
C ALA A 304 12.12 16.17 -3.56
N LYS A 305 11.05 15.42 -3.86
CA LYS A 305 10.86 14.75 -5.15
C LYS A 305 10.75 15.74 -6.32
N ALA A 306 10.09 16.88 -6.11
CA ALA A 306 9.89 17.92 -7.11
C ALA A 306 11.21 18.53 -7.61
N LYS A 307 12.17 18.74 -6.69
CA LYS A 307 13.55 19.11 -7.06
C LYS A 307 14.19 18.04 -7.93
N ILE A 308 14.16 16.77 -7.49
CA ILE A 308 14.78 15.64 -8.20
C ILE A 308 14.21 15.49 -9.61
N ILE A 309 12.90 15.67 -9.80
CA ILE A 309 12.20 15.60 -11.09
C ILE A 309 12.71 16.69 -12.05
N LEU A 310 12.75 17.96 -11.63
CA LEU A 310 13.21 19.07 -12.48
C LEU A 310 14.72 19.05 -12.76
N GLU A 311 15.48 18.26 -12.01
CA GLU A 311 16.92 18.04 -12.25
C GLU A 311 17.20 16.89 -13.23
N GLN A 312 16.21 16.05 -13.58
CA GLN A 312 16.36 14.98 -14.57
C GLN A 312 16.63 15.54 -15.96
N THR A 313 17.68 15.08 -16.64
CA THR A 313 18.15 15.63 -17.92
C THR A 313 17.06 15.79 -18.98
N LYS A 314 16.25 14.75 -19.23
CA LYS A 314 15.16 14.80 -20.23
C LYS A 314 14.10 15.86 -19.86
N ILE A 315 13.70 15.91 -18.59
CA ILE A 315 12.68 16.84 -18.08
C ILE A 315 13.22 18.27 -18.11
N LYS A 316 14.43 18.50 -17.59
CA LYS A 316 15.13 19.80 -17.59
C LYS A 316 15.29 20.37 -19.00
N ASN A 317 15.63 19.54 -19.98
CA ASN A 317 15.72 19.96 -21.38
C ASN A 317 14.35 20.41 -21.91
N LYS A 318 13.28 19.65 -21.63
CA LYS A 318 11.90 20.02 -22.04
C LYS A 318 11.35 21.23 -21.29
N THR A 319 11.70 21.42 -20.02
CA THR A 319 11.45 22.68 -19.29
C THR A 319 12.13 23.84 -19.99
N THR A 320 13.40 23.70 -20.38
CA THR A 320 14.16 24.77 -21.05
C THR A 320 13.54 25.12 -22.41
N GLU A 321 13.11 24.11 -23.18
CA GLU A 321 12.36 24.25 -24.44
C GLU A 321 11.02 24.99 -24.24
N ALA A 322 10.24 24.61 -23.22
CA ALA A 322 8.95 25.23 -22.92
C ALA A 322 9.07 26.68 -22.42
N THR A 323 10.11 27.01 -21.63
CA THR A 323 10.26 28.34 -21.02
C THR A 323 11.10 29.33 -21.85
N ALA A 324 11.67 28.91 -22.98
CA ALA A 324 12.68 29.69 -23.73
C ALA A 324 12.23 31.11 -24.16
N THR A 325 10.93 31.33 -24.37
CA THR A 325 10.36 32.63 -24.81
C THR A 325 9.22 33.12 -23.90
N LEU A 326 9.14 32.59 -22.67
CA LEU A 326 7.96 32.71 -21.80
C LEU A 326 7.51 34.15 -21.51
N SER A 327 8.45 35.07 -21.33
CA SER A 327 8.16 36.50 -21.09
C SER A 327 7.47 37.21 -22.27
N THR A 328 7.47 36.60 -23.45
CA THR A 328 6.89 37.12 -24.71
C THR A 328 5.83 36.23 -25.31
N ASP A 329 5.54 35.07 -24.72
CA ASP A 329 4.55 34.13 -25.24
C ASP A 329 3.13 34.68 -25.04
N THR A 330 2.24 34.45 -26.01
CA THR A 330 0.81 34.82 -25.91
C THR A 330 -0.10 33.63 -25.60
N VAL A 331 0.47 32.43 -25.53
CA VAL A 331 -0.19 31.15 -25.28
C VAL A 331 0.69 30.29 -24.38
N GLU A 332 0.07 29.41 -23.61
CA GLU A 332 0.80 28.49 -22.72
C GLU A 332 1.57 27.42 -23.50
N LYS A 333 2.68 26.95 -22.92
CA LYS A 333 3.43 25.77 -23.36
C LYS A 333 3.50 24.75 -22.23
N GLY A 334 3.82 23.51 -22.57
CA GLY A 334 3.93 22.46 -21.57
C GLY A 334 4.08 21.07 -22.13
N PHE A 335 4.35 20.11 -21.25
CA PHE A 335 4.60 18.71 -21.57
C PHE A 335 4.29 17.81 -20.38
N ASN A 336 4.04 16.54 -20.64
CA ASN A 336 3.93 15.51 -19.61
C ASN A 336 5.29 14.87 -19.33
N PHE A 337 5.49 14.42 -18.10
CA PHE A 337 6.65 13.61 -17.72
C PHE A 337 6.25 12.41 -16.86
N GLY A 338 7.14 11.44 -16.79
CA GLY A 338 6.88 10.19 -16.10
C GLY A 338 8.06 9.23 -16.20
N THR A 339 7.78 7.95 -16.04
CA THR A 339 8.81 6.90 -16.11
C THR A 339 8.54 5.95 -17.27
N ASP A 340 9.57 5.70 -18.08
CA ASP A 340 9.53 4.68 -19.14
C ASP A 340 9.57 3.26 -18.55
N ALA A 341 9.51 2.24 -19.41
CA ALA A 341 9.50 0.83 -19.00
C ALA A 341 10.76 0.37 -18.21
N THR A 342 11.83 1.17 -18.19
CA THR A 342 13.04 0.91 -17.37
C THR A 342 12.98 1.55 -15.99
N GLY A 343 11.93 2.34 -15.70
CA GLY A 343 11.82 3.19 -14.51
C GLY A 343 12.56 4.52 -14.64
N ALA A 344 13.23 4.79 -15.76
CA ALA A 344 13.95 6.04 -15.98
C ALA A 344 12.99 7.20 -16.28
N TYR A 345 13.30 8.38 -15.73
CA TYR A 345 12.50 9.58 -15.99
C TYR A 345 12.58 10.01 -17.45
N THR A 346 11.42 10.27 -18.05
CA THR A 346 11.26 10.73 -19.43
C THR A 346 10.18 11.80 -19.55
N ALA A 347 10.12 12.45 -20.70
CA ALA A 347 9.20 13.55 -20.99
C ALA A 347 8.70 13.47 -22.43
N GLY A 348 7.44 13.84 -22.65
CA GLY A 348 6.86 14.00 -23.98
C GLY A 348 7.35 15.26 -24.68
N ASN A 349 6.84 15.49 -25.89
CA ASN A 349 7.11 16.73 -26.63
C ASN A 349 6.43 17.94 -25.97
N VAL A 350 7.07 19.11 -26.08
CA VAL A 350 6.42 20.38 -25.72
C VAL A 350 5.28 20.62 -26.71
N LYS A 351 4.09 20.84 -26.15
CA LYS A 351 2.90 21.32 -26.86
C LYS A 351 2.72 22.80 -26.56
N THR A 352 1.92 23.46 -27.39
CA THR A 352 1.59 24.89 -27.29
C THR A 352 0.07 25.03 -27.36
N GLY A 353 -0.52 25.91 -26.56
CA GLY A 353 -1.93 26.29 -26.62
C GLY A 353 -2.29 26.97 -27.95
N ILE A 354 -3.59 27.16 -28.20
CA ILE A 354 -4.11 27.76 -29.43
C ILE A 354 -5.06 28.92 -29.09
N ASN A 355 -5.01 30.03 -29.84
CA ASN A 355 -5.98 31.13 -29.71
C ASN A 355 -6.21 31.65 -28.27
N ASN A 356 -5.12 31.92 -27.54
CA ASN A 356 -5.13 32.32 -26.12
C ASN A 356 -5.77 31.28 -25.17
N SER A 357 -5.92 30.01 -25.57
CA SER A 357 -6.39 28.94 -24.70
C SER A 357 -5.30 28.43 -23.77
N ASN A 358 -5.74 27.87 -22.65
CA ASN A 358 -4.94 26.96 -21.84
C ASN A 358 -4.41 25.80 -22.70
N ILE A 359 -3.29 25.22 -22.29
CA ILE A 359 -2.72 24.04 -22.94
C ILE A 359 -3.44 22.74 -22.52
N GLN A 360 -3.72 21.85 -23.48
CA GLN A 360 -4.25 20.51 -23.19
C GLN A 360 -3.14 19.45 -23.22
N LEU A 361 -2.85 18.89 -22.05
CA LEU A 361 -1.90 17.80 -21.85
C LEU A 361 -2.67 16.53 -21.45
N PRO A 362 -2.57 15.43 -22.23
CA PRO A 362 -3.29 14.19 -21.90
C PRO A 362 -2.70 13.55 -20.64
N PRO A 363 -3.50 12.99 -19.71
CA PRO A 363 -2.99 12.40 -18.48
C PRO A 363 -2.27 11.05 -18.66
N THR A 364 -2.22 10.54 -19.90
CA THR A 364 -1.60 9.27 -20.29
C THR A 364 -0.75 9.46 -21.55
N ASP A 365 0.21 8.55 -21.74
CA ASP A 365 1.12 8.50 -22.89
C ASP A 365 1.39 7.01 -23.22
N PRO A 366 1.47 6.62 -24.50
CA PRO A 366 1.72 5.22 -24.88
C PRO A 366 3.14 4.73 -24.54
N ASP A 367 4.12 5.62 -24.45
CA ASP A 367 5.54 5.25 -24.33
C ASP A 367 6.04 5.26 -22.87
N PHE A 368 5.30 5.89 -21.94
CA PHE A 368 5.68 5.99 -20.53
C PHE A 368 4.52 6.22 -19.58
N THR A 369 4.68 5.79 -18.32
CA THR A 369 3.70 6.08 -17.26
C THR A 369 3.80 7.53 -16.84
N VAL A 370 2.88 8.38 -17.28
CA VAL A 370 2.80 9.80 -16.89
C VAL A 370 2.60 9.89 -15.36
N THR A 371 3.38 10.77 -14.71
CA THR A 371 3.30 11.04 -13.27
C THR A 371 2.96 12.50 -12.95
N GLY A 372 3.00 13.37 -13.96
CA GLY A 372 2.66 14.79 -13.83
C GLY A 372 2.91 15.56 -15.12
N SER A 373 2.68 16.87 -15.06
CA SER A 373 2.92 17.80 -16.16
C SER A 373 3.72 19.03 -15.74
N VAL A 374 4.34 19.66 -16.72
CA VAL A 374 4.88 21.02 -16.64
C VAL A 374 4.06 21.87 -17.61
N HIS A 375 3.56 23.02 -17.18
CA HIS A 375 3.08 24.06 -18.08
C HIS A 375 3.54 25.46 -17.66
N THR A 376 3.33 26.44 -18.54
CA THR A 376 3.83 27.80 -18.39
C THR A 376 2.69 28.82 -18.42
N HIS A 377 2.68 29.76 -17.47
CA HIS A 377 1.80 30.92 -17.50
C HIS A 377 2.52 32.11 -18.11
N ASN A 378 1.92 32.72 -19.13
CA ASN A 378 2.46 33.90 -19.78
C ASN A 378 2.17 35.19 -18.97
N SER A 379 2.69 36.32 -19.46
CA SER A 379 2.60 37.64 -18.79
C SER A 379 1.20 38.28 -18.74
N ILE A 380 0.16 37.59 -19.23
CA ILE A 380 -1.25 38.00 -19.11
C ILE A 380 -1.88 37.39 -17.85
N GLY A 381 -1.39 36.22 -17.41
CA GLY A 381 -1.86 35.51 -16.23
C GLY A 381 -1.00 35.75 -14.99
N PHE A 382 -1.42 35.16 -13.86
CA PHE A 382 -0.58 35.07 -12.67
C PHE A 382 0.47 33.98 -12.82
N ASP A 383 1.64 34.16 -12.22
CA ASP A 383 2.74 33.19 -12.23
C ASP A 383 2.46 31.86 -11.51
N SER A 384 1.39 31.78 -10.71
CA SER A 384 0.92 30.59 -9.98
C SER A 384 -0.27 29.93 -10.68
N PHE A 385 -0.52 28.65 -10.35
CA PHE A 385 -1.67 27.90 -10.83
C PHE A 385 -3.01 28.64 -10.68
N SER A 386 -3.88 28.43 -11.66
CA SER A 386 -5.24 28.91 -11.72
C SER A 386 -6.25 27.88 -11.17
N PRO A 387 -7.49 28.29 -10.85
CA PRO A 387 -8.55 27.36 -10.48
C PRO A 387 -8.82 26.30 -11.55
N ALA A 388 -8.73 26.65 -12.83
CA ALA A 388 -8.82 25.69 -13.94
C ALA A 388 -7.73 24.62 -13.87
N ASP A 389 -6.49 24.96 -13.52
CA ASP A 389 -5.41 23.98 -13.36
C ASP A 389 -5.70 22.98 -12.24
N LEU A 390 -6.30 23.43 -11.14
CA LEU A 390 -6.67 22.55 -10.03
C LEU A 390 -7.74 21.53 -10.44
N TYR A 391 -8.77 21.96 -11.18
CA TYR A 391 -9.78 21.06 -11.73
C TYR A 391 -9.23 20.13 -12.83
N ALA A 392 -8.32 20.63 -13.68
CA ALA A 392 -7.63 19.84 -14.69
C ALA A 392 -6.72 18.79 -14.03
N PHE A 393 -6.03 19.13 -12.95
CA PHE A 393 -5.18 18.23 -12.17
C PHE A 393 -5.96 17.08 -11.54
N HIS A 394 -7.12 17.35 -10.94
CA HIS A 394 -8.02 16.29 -10.46
C HIS A 394 -8.52 15.41 -11.61
N THR A 395 -8.92 16.01 -12.73
CA THR A 395 -9.39 15.28 -13.92
C THR A 395 -8.29 14.36 -14.46
N ALA A 396 -7.05 14.84 -14.49
CA ALA A 396 -5.89 14.06 -14.89
C ALA A 396 -5.62 12.89 -13.94
N ASN A 397 -5.70 13.12 -12.62
CA ASN A 397 -5.53 12.07 -11.61
C ASN A 397 -6.62 10.98 -11.69
N ASN A 398 -7.88 11.36 -11.92
CA ASN A 398 -8.98 10.39 -12.06
C ASN A 398 -8.85 9.50 -13.31
N VAL A 399 -8.19 9.98 -14.38
CA VAL A 399 -7.88 9.16 -15.56
C VAL A 399 -6.61 8.34 -15.36
N ASN A 400 -5.64 8.86 -14.60
CA ASN A 400 -4.38 8.19 -14.28
C ASN A 400 -3.97 8.49 -12.83
N ALA A 401 -4.18 7.53 -11.93
CA ALA A 401 -3.90 7.69 -10.50
C ALA A 401 -2.42 8.02 -10.17
N ASN A 402 -1.48 7.75 -11.10
CA ASN A 402 -0.07 8.14 -10.94
C ASN A 402 0.18 9.63 -11.16
N PHE A 403 -0.73 10.34 -11.85
CA PHE A 403 -0.67 11.76 -12.13
C PHE A 403 -0.90 12.54 -10.83
N SER A 404 0.19 12.89 -10.15
CA SER A 404 0.18 13.26 -8.72
C SER A 404 0.89 14.58 -8.41
N THR A 405 1.46 15.23 -9.42
CA THR A 405 2.13 16.52 -9.30
C THR A 405 1.97 17.34 -10.59
N ILE A 406 1.86 18.67 -10.49
CA ILE A 406 1.98 19.59 -11.63
C ILE A 406 2.95 20.72 -11.31
N PHE A 407 3.68 21.18 -12.33
CA PHE A 407 4.54 22.35 -12.22
C PHE A 407 4.02 23.50 -13.09
N VAL A 408 3.95 24.68 -12.50
CA VAL A 408 3.63 25.93 -13.20
C VAL A 408 4.87 26.81 -13.22
N PHE A 409 5.28 27.21 -14.42
CA PHE A 409 6.37 28.15 -14.64
C PHE A 409 5.79 29.50 -15.04
N GLY A 410 5.99 30.50 -14.19
CA GLY A 410 5.50 31.85 -14.39
C GLY A 410 6.43 32.73 -15.22
N SER A 411 5.85 33.78 -15.81
CA SER A 411 6.52 34.75 -16.67
C SER A 411 7.60 35.58 -15.97
N THR A 412 7.54 35.75 -14.64
CA THR A 412 8.62 36.38 -13.86
C THR A 412 9.76 35.41 -13.51
N GLY A 413 9.64 34.14 -13.90
CA GLY A 413 10.58 33.07 -13.57
C GLY A 413 10.27 32.34 -12.26
N ALA A 414 9.14 32.65 -11.61
CA ALA A 414 8.65 31.86 -10.48
C ALA A 414 8.29 30.44 -10.93
N VAL A 415 8.52 29.46 -10.06
CA VAL A 415 8.16 28.06 -10.32
C VAL A 415 7.39 27.51 -9.13
N TYR A 416 6.20 27.01 -9.38
CA TYR A 416 5.33 26.40 -8.38
C TYR A 416 5.16 24.91 -8.67
N ASN A 417 5.09 24.11 -7.61
CA ASN A 417 4.70 22.70 -7.66
C ASN A 417 3.40 22.53 -6.87
N LEU A 418 2.41 21.86 -7.46
CA LEU A 418 1.26 21.33 -6.73
C LEU A 418 1.42 19.83 -6.60
N SER A 419 1.11 19.30 -5.44
CA SER A 419 1.16 17.85 -5.18
C SER A 419 -0.05 17.40 -4.37
N ILE A 420 -0.57 16.21 -4.71
CA ILE A 420 -1.64 15.58 -3.93
C ILE A 420 -1.02 15.07 -2.62
N THR A 421 -1.53 15.57 -1.50
CA THR A 421 -1.19 15.12 -0.14
C THR A 421 -2.26 14.19 0.44
N ASP A 422 -3.51 14.32 -0.01
CA ASP A 422 -4.62 13.45 0.39
C ASP A 422 -5.59 13.28 -0.79
N LEU A 423 -5.62 12.09 -1.39
CA LEU A 423 -6.45 11.81 -2.56
C LEU A 423 -7.97 11.77 -2.22
N PRO A 424 -8.43 11.07 -1.16
CA PRO A 424 -9.81 11.16 -0.71
C PRO A 424 -10.30 12.60 -0.52
N LYS A 425 -9.49 13.48 0.09
CA LYS A 425 -9.84 14.89 0.26
C LYS A 425 -9.87 15.70 -1.04
N PHE A 426 -9.00 15.38 -2.00
CA PHE A 426 -9.06 16.02 -3.32
C PHE A 426 -10.31 15.62 -4.11
N GLN A 427 -10.76 14.36 -3.97
CA GLN A 427 -12.02 13.87 -4.53
C GLN A 427 -13.25 14.47 -3.81
N GLU A 428 -13.23 14.54 -2.47
CA GLU A 428 -14.27 15.18 -1.65
C GLU A 428 -14.43 16.67 -2.00
N PHE A 429 -13.32 17.38 -2.21
CA PHE A 429 -13.35 18.78 -2.64
C PHE A 429 -14.12 18.95 -3.96
N LEU A 430 -13.87 18.11 -4.97
CA LEU A 430 -14.59 18.20 -6.25
C LEU A 430 -16.08 17.85 -6.15
N ALA A 431 -16.47 16.95 -5.25
CA ALA A 431 -17.86 16.64 -4.98
C ALA A 431 -18.61 17.81 -4.32
N ASN A 432 -17.97 18.48 -3.36
CA ASN A 432 -18.54 19.61 -2.63
C ASN A 432 -18.48 20.95 -3.41
N TYR A 433 -17.49 21.09 -4.30
CA TYR A 433 -17.20 22.31 -5.06
C TYR A 433 -17.14 22.01 -6.57
N PRO A 434 -18.27 21.68 -7.22
CA PRO A 434 -18.28 21.28 -8.62
C PRO A 434 -18.06 22.46 -9.58
N ILE A 435 -17.39 22.17 -10.71
CA ILE A 435 -16.99 23.12 -11.76
C ILE A 435 -18.12 24.09 -12.15
N ALA A 436 -19.33 23.59 -12.43
CA ALA A 436 -20.45 24.43 -12.89
C ALA A 436 -20.90 25.51 -11.88
N ILE A 437 -20.62 25.30 -10.60
CA ILE A 437 -20.97 26.22 -9.51
C ILE A 437 -19.79 27.13 -9.15
N TYR A 438 -18.56 26.61 -9.13
CA TYR A 438 -17.41 27.32 -8.57
C TYR A 438 -16.38 27.83 -9.58
N LEU A 439 -16.36 27.33 -10.83
CA LEU A 439 -15.43 27.78 -11.87
C LEU A 439 -16.14 28.64 -12.92
N ASN A 440 -15.51 29.74 -13.33
CA ASN A 440 -15.87 30.44 -14.55
C ASN A 440 -15.12 29.80 -15.74
N THR A 441 -15.81 28.95 -16.50
CA THR A 441 -15.22 28.21 -17.62
C THR A 441 -14.78 29.07 -18.81
N THR A 442 -15.09 30.38 -18.82
CA THR A 442 -14.64 31.31 -19.87
C THR A 442 -13.22 31.82 -19.63
N ASN A 443 -12.79 32.00 -18.38
CA ASN A 443 -11.48 32.55 -18.04
C ASN A 443 -10.65 31.66 -17.08
N GLY A 444 -11.20 30.54 -16.61
CA GLY A 444 -10.51 29.60 -15.73
C GLY A 444 -10.38 30.04 -14.26
N ASP A 445 -11.03 31.14 -13.87
CA ASP A 445 -10.97 31.70 -12.51
C ASP A 445 -12.16 31.24 -11.64
N TRP A 446 -12.08 31.44 -10.32
CA TRP A 446 -13.19 31.20 -9.40
C TRP A 446 -14.38 32.08 -9.78
N LYS A 447 -15.58 31.51 -9.78
CA LYS A 447 -16.81 32.19 -10.18
C LYS A 447 -17.13 33.35 -9.23
N ASN A 448 -17.43 34.52 -9.78
CA ASN A 448 -17.80 35.72 -9.01
C ASN A 448 -18.92 35.41 -8.00
N GLY A 449 -18.73 35.86 -6.75
CA GLY A 449 -19.67 35.63 -5.65
C GLY A 449 -19.67 34.22 -5.06
N SER A 450 -18.87 33.28 -5.57
CA SER A 450 -18.63 32.00 -4.88
C SER A 450 -17.82 32.22 -3.60
N SER A 451 -17.99 31.36 -2.59
CA SER A 451 -17.29 31.49 -1.32
C SER A 451 -15.76 31.46 -1.47
N ILE A 452 -15.24 30.57 -2.32
CA ILE A 452 -13.80 30.48 -2.62
C ILE A 452 -13.30 31.78 -3.27
N ARG A 453 -14.08 32.40 -4.16
CA ARG A 453 -13.72 33.68 -4.77
C ARG A 453 -13.66 34.82 -3.75
N VAL A 454 -14.65 34.91 -2.86
CA VAL A 454 -14.65 35.92 -1.79
C VAL A 454 -13.46 35.74 -0.85
N ASP A 455 -13.12 34.50 -0.49
CA ASP A 455 -11.94 34.21 0.32
C ASP A 455 -10.63 34.59 -0.40
N ILE A 456 -10.47 34.22 -1.68
CA ILE A 456 -9.23 34.51 -2.42
C ILE A 456 -9.02 36.02 -2.59
N GLU A 457 -10.06 36.79 -2.95
CA GLU A 457 -9.98 38.26 -3.13
C GLU A 457 -9.58 38.96 -1.83
N ASN A 458 -10.17 38.56 -0.70
CA ASN A 458 -9.84 39.09 0.62
C ASN A 458 -8.38 38.84 1.01
N VAL A 459 -7.85 37.64 0.74
CA VAL A 459 -6.46 37.29 1.07
C VAL A 459 -5.47 37.98 0.13
N ILE A 460 -5.77 38.06 -1.16
CA ILE A 460 -4.93 38.79 -2.13
C ILE A 460 -4.79 40.25 -1.71
N GLN A 461 -5.92 40.96 -1.47
CA GLN A 461 -5.88 42.36 -1.09
C GLN A 461 -5.05 42.56 0.19
N LYS A 462 -5.21 41.69 1.19
CA LYS A 462 -4.44 41.76 2.44
C LYS A 462 -2.93 41.56 2.25
N PHE A 463 -2.49 40.71 1.34
CA PHE A 463 -1.06 40.58 1.03
C PHE A 463 -0.52 41.73 0.17
N VAL A 464 -1.33 42.28 -0.74
CA VAL A 464 -0.99 43.51 -1.49
C VAL A 464 -0.84 44.71 -0.53
N ASP A 465 -1.74 44.86 0.45
CA ASP A 465 -1.66 45.87 1.51
C ASP A 465 -0.37 45.71 2.36
N GLN A 466 0.16 44.49 2.47
CA GLN A 466 1.45 44.18 3.12
C GLN A 466 2.68 44.38 2.21
N GLY A 467 2.50 44.88 0.98
CA GLY A 467 3.58 45.14 0.03
C GLY A 467 4.04 43.93 -0.79
N LYS A 468 3.28 42.83 -0.84
CA LYS A 468 3.52 41.74 -1.79
C LYS A 468 3.16 42.16 -3.21
N THR A 469 3.82 41.58 -4.21
CA THR A 469 3.34 41.70 -5.59
C THR A 469 2.01 40.95 -5.76
N TRP A 470 1.25 41.29 -6.80
CA TRP A 470 0.02 40.59 -7.13
C TRP A 470 0.22 39.07 -7.33
N ASP A 471 1.31 38.64 -7.97
CA ASP A 471 1.67 37.22 -8.10
C ASP A 471 1.96 36.52 -6.78
N GLU A 472 2.70 37.17 -5.88
CA GLU A 472 2.99 36.61 -4.56
C GLU A 472 1.74 36.53 -3.69
N ALA A 473 0.91 37.58 -3.72
CA ALA A 473 -0.37 37.61 -3.04
C ALA A 473 -1.33 36.53 -3.57
N TYR A 474 -1.37 36.31 -4.90
CA TYR A 474 -2.18 35.27 -5.54
C TYR A 474 -1.71 33.86 -5.17
N ALA A 475 -0.41 33.59 -5.20
CA ALA A 475 0.16 32.30 -4.78
C ALA A 475 -0.12 31.99 -3.30
N LEU A 476 -0.04 32.98 -2.42
CA LEU A 476 -0.36 32.85 -1.00
C LEU A 476 -1.87 32.66 -0.77
N ALA A 477 -2.72 33.39 -1.48
CA ALA A 477 -4.17 33.22 -1.40
C ALA A 477 -4.63 31.84 -1.91
N ASN A 478 -4.00 31.32 -2.96
CA ASN A 478 -4.16 29.95 -3.40
C ASN A 478 -3.77 28.94 -2.30
N ALA A 479 -2.60 29.12 -1.66
CA ALA A 479 -2.17 28.28 -0.54
C ALA A 479 -3.17 28.31 0.63
N PHE A 480 -3.75 29.48 0.92
CA PHE A 480 -4.80 29.62 1.92
C PHE A 480 -6.06 28.82 1.56
N VAL A 481 -6.62 28.99 0.36
CA VAL A 481 -7.87 28.29 0.00
C VAL A 481 -7.68 26.78 -0.08
N LEU A 482 -6.54 26.29 -0.60
CA LEU A 482 -6.19 24.86 -0.58
C LEU A 482 -6.32 24.26 0.84
N ASN A 483 -5.86 24.99 1.86
CA ASN A 483 -5.96 24.55 3.24
C ASN A 483 -7.35 24.79 3.87
N LYS A 484 -7.94 25.98 3.69
CA LYS A 484 -9.25 26.34 4.27
C LYS A 484 -10.33 25.35 3.86
N TYR A 485 -10.34 24.98 2.58
CA TYR A 485 -11.28 24.02 2.00
C TYR A 485 -10.83 22.55 2.09
N ASN A 486 -9.69 22.28 2.75
CA ASN A 486 -9.10 20.95 2.90
C ASN A 486 -9.00 20.17 1.58
N MET A 487 -8.45 20.79 0.55
CA MET A 487 -8.51 20.27 -0.83
C MET A 487 -7.60 19.06 -1.09
N GLY A 488 -6.91 18.52 -0.07
CA GLY A 488 -5.98 17.40 -0.22
C GLY A 488 -4.75 17.67 -1.10
N VAL A 489 -4.47 18.93 -1.42
CA VAL A 489 -3.38 19.38 -2.29
C VAL A 489 -2.56 20.47 -1.60
N ALA A 490 -1.25 20.44 -1.78
CA ALA A 490 -0.34 21.48 -1.30
C ALA A 490 0.35 22.20 -2.48
N ILE A 491 0.60 23.51 -2.35
CA ILE A 491 1.41 24.31 -3.28
C ILE A 491 2.77 24.65 -2.64
N ALA A 492 3.85 24.54 -3.42
CA ALA A 492 5.19 24.94 -3.01
C ALA A 492 5.87 25.84 -4.05
N LYS A 493 6.61 26.85 -3.58
CA LYS A 493 7.41 27.77 -4.43
C LYS A 493 8.87 27.31 -4.44
N ARG A 494 9.46 27.25 -5.64
CA ARG A 494 10.89 26.98 -5.82
C ARG A 494 11.73 28.15 -5.28
N GLN A 495 12.74 27.82 -4.50
CA GLN A 495 13.70 28.75 -3.91
C GLN A 495 14.91 28.91 -4.83
N SER A 496 15.75 29.93 -4.58
CA SER A 496 16.96 30.23 -5.38
C SER A 496 17.98 29.08 -5.43
N ASN A 497 18.03 28.24 -4.40
CA ASN A 497 18.87 27.03 -4.35
C ASN A 497 18.25 25.81 -5.09
N GLY A 498 17.13 26.01 -5.80
CA GLY A 498 16.41 24.98 -6.54
C GLY A 498 15.52 24.05 -5.71
N THR A 499 15.54 24.14 -4.38
CA THR A 499 14.62 23.39 -3.48
C THR A 499 13.20 23.98 -3.52
N PHE A 500 12.20 23.22 -3.08
CA PHE A 500 10.82 23.70 -2.96
C PHE A 500 10.45 23.90 -1.48
N LYS A 501 9.76 25.00 -1.18
CA LYS A 501 9.16 25.28 0.13
C LYS A 501 7.66 25.40 -0.03
N THR A 502 6.90 24.59 0.72
CA THR A 502 5.43 24.69 0.76
C THR A 502 5.03 26.06 1.27
N LEU A 503 4.00 26.65 0.66
CA LEU A 503 3.43 27.90 1.14
C LEU A 503 2.33 27.57 2.17
N PHE A 504 2.40 28.19 3.34
CA PHE A 504 1.34 28.15 4.34
C PHE A 504 0.91 29.58 4.68
N VAL A 505 -0.40 29.77 4.87
CA VAL A 505 -1.00 31.04 5.28
C VAL A 505 -1.92 30.79 6.46
N GLU A 506 -1.68 31.51 7.55
CA GLU A 506 -2.46 31.46 8.77
C GLU A 506 -3.51 32.58 8.78
N GLU A 507 -4.74 32.25 9.18
CA GLU A 507 -5.83 33.20 9.40
C GLU A 507 -5.87 33.58 10.89
N LYS A 508 -5.72 34.88 11.20
CA LYS A 508 -5.73 35.39 12.57
C LYS A 508 -6.82 36.44 12.72
N LYS A 509 -7.71 36.25 13.70
CA LYS A 509 -8.62 37.31 14.14
C LYS A 509 -7.84 38.38 14.90
N ASN A 510 -8.08 39.64 14.59
CA ASN A 510 -7.44 40.75 15.28
C ASN A 510 -7.97 40.83 16.73
N SER A 511 -7.06 40.78 17.71
CA SER A 511 -7.40 40.78 19.14
C SER A 511 -8.12 42.04 19.61
N PHE A 512 -7.98 43.16 18.89
CA PHE A 512 -8.61 44.44 19.21
C PHE A 512 -9.87 44.70 18.38
N ASP A 513 -10.12 43.91 17.35
CA ASP A 513 -11.26 44.04 16.44
C ASP A 513 -11.58 42.66 15.80
N PRO A 514 -12.36 41.80 16.46
CA PRO A 514 -12.61 40.42 16.01
C PRO A 514 -13.28 40.29 14.63
N GLU A 515 -13.92 41.36 14.14
CA GLU A 515 -14.47 41.40 12.78
C GLU A 515 -13.35 41.50 11.72
N LYS A 516 -12.20 42.11 12.07
CA LYS A 516 -11.03 42.15 11.19
C LYS A 516 -10.25 40.83 11.24
N THR A 517 -10.18 40.18 10.08
CA THR A 517 -9.26 39.07 9.82
C THR A 517 -7.95 39.59 9.21
N ASN A 518 -6.83 39.11 9.74
CA ASN A 518 -5.48 39.24 9.18
C ASN A 518 -5.05 37.89 8.58
N TYR A 519 -4.19 37.93 7.57
CA TYR A 519 -3.56 36.75 6.98
C TYR A 519 -2.05 36.93 6.98
N GLU A 520 -1.32 35.90 7.40
CA GLU A 520 0.14 35.92 7.53
C GLU A 520 0.73 34.69 6.87
N GLN A 521 1.78 34.87 6.07
CA GLN A 521 2.58 33.74 5.60
C GLN A 521 3.31 33.13 6.80
N THR A 522 3.24 31.80 6.94
CA THR A 522 3.85 31.07 8.06
C THR A 522 4.71 29.91 7.56
N ASP A 523 5.65 29.49 8.40
CA ASP A 523 6.45 28.28 8.19
C ASP A 523 5.86 27.06 8.93
N ASN A 524 4.90 27.30 9.84
CA ASN A 524 4.16 26.24 10.51
C ASN A 524 3.21 25.59 9.51
N CYS A 525 3.40 24.30 9.23
CA CYS A 525 2.44 23.58 8.40
C CYS A 525 1.07 23.54 9.09
N ASN A 526 0.06 24.03 8.39
CA ASN A 526 -1.31 24.14 8.87
C ASN A 526 -2.31 23.29 8.07
N LEU A 527 -1.81 22.38 7.23
CA LEU A 527 -2.62 21.43 6.46
C LEU A 527 -3.40 20.51 7.41
N LYS A 528 -4.72 20.43 7.21
CA LYS A 528 -5.64 19.68 8.08
C LYS A 528 -5.39 18.17 7.97
N ARG A 529 -5.09 17.53 9.10
CA ARG A 529 -4.98 16.06 9.21
C ARG A 529 -6.37 15.42 9.08
N ASN A 530 -6.43 14.19 8.57
CA ASN A 530 -7.58 13.34 8.87
C ASN A 530 -7.51 12.94 10.35
N LEU A 531 -8.64 13.08 11.04
CA LEU A 531 -8.90 12.57 12.38
C LEU A 531 -9.74 11.30 12.25
#